data_AF-A0A932K8D8-F1
#
_entry.id   AF-A0A932K8D8-F1
#
_cell.length_a   1.000
_cell.length_b   1.000
_cell.length_c   1.000
_cell.angle_alpha   90.00
_cell.angle_beta   90.00
_cell.angle_gamma   90.00
#
_symmetry.space_group_name_H-M   'P 1'
#
loop_
_entity.id
_entity.type
_entity.pdbx_description
1 polymer ?
#
loop_
_entity_poly.entity_id
_entity_poly.type
_entity_poly.pdbx_seq_one_letter_code
_entity_poly.pdbx_strand_id
1 'polypeptide(L)'
;MRQICGTDRYGFPTRHKPRAKTSLGFQTGDIVRAVIGAGKYAGIHIGRIAVRFRPSFKLNGFDVHPKYLSVLHRSDGYAYV
;
A
#
# COMPACT_ATOMS: atom_id res chain seq x y z
N MET A 1 16.99 -6.73 -1.42
CA MET A 1 17.24 -5.90 -2.63
C MET A 1 15.91 -5.60 -3.34
N ARG A 2 15.59 -4.32 -3.61
CA ARG A 2 14.35 -3.92 -4.32
C ARG A 2 14.68 -3.69 -5.79
N GLN A 3 14.11 -4.47 -6.70
CA GLN A 3 14.29 -4.26 -8.14
C GLN A 3 13.51 -3.02 -8.60
N ILE A 4 14.25 -2.00 -9.05
CA ILE A 4 13.72 -0.69 -9.47
C ILE A 4 13.31 -0.72 -10.94
N CYS A 5 14.06 -1.44 -11.78
CA CYS A 5 13.81 -1.58 -13.20
C CYS A 5 13.58 -3.06 -13.56
N GLY A 6 12.45 -3.35 -14.22
CA GLY A 6 12.29 -4.60 -14.97
C GLY A 6 12.94 -4.45 -16.32
N THR A 7 13.82 -5.37 -16.68
CA THR A 7 14.47 -5.45 -17.99
C THR A 7 13.73 -6.45 -18.88
N ASP A 8 13.66 -6.19 -20.18
CA ASP A 8 13.21 -7.17 -21.17
C ASP A 8 14.22 -8.33 -21.31
N ARG A 9 13.85 -9.39 -22.04
CA ARG A 9 14.74 -10.52 -22.37
C ARG A 9 16.06 -10.07 -23.02
N TYR A 10 16.05 -8.92 -23.69
CA TYR A 10 17.23 -8.32 -24.33
C TYR A 10 17.96 -7.27 -23.47
N GLY A 11 17.58 -7.09 -22.19
CA GLY A 11 18.28 -6.17 -21.28
C GLY A 11 17.88 -4.70 -21.42
N PHE A 12 16.84 -4.37 -22.19
CA PHE A 12 16.31 -3.01 -22.26
C PHE A 12 15.35 -2.71 -21.09
N PRO A 13 15.43 -1.54 -20.45
CA PRO A 13 14.57 -1.18 -19.33
C PRO A 13 13.11 -0.97 -19.81
N THR A 14 12.18 -1.77 -19.29
CA THR A 14 10.76 -1.70 -19.69
C THR A 14 9.87 -1.07 -18.63
N ARG A 15 10.20 -1.27 -17.35
CA ARG A 15 9.32 -0.86 -16.25
C ARG A 15 10.12 -0.23 -15.11
N HIS A 16 9.91 1.06 -14.88
CA HIS A 16 10.47 1.78 -13.76
C HIS A 16 9.47 1.88 -12.61
N LYS A 17 9.89 1.51 -11.40
CA LYS A 17 9.12 1.81 -10.19
C LYS A 17 9.34 3.27 -9.79
N PRO A 18 8.28 4.04 -9.47
CA PRO A 18 8.44 5.41 -9.02
C PRO A 18 9.22 5.48 -7.71
N ARG A 19 10.01 6.55 -7.57
CA ARG A 19 10.82 6.86 -6.38
C ARG A 19 9.98 7.37 -5.20
N ALA A 20 8.68 7.62 -5.42
CA ALA A 20 7.75 8.04 -4.38
C ALA A 20 7.64 6.94 -3.31
N LYS A 21 8.08 7.27 -2.09
CA LYS A 21 7.95 6.39 -0.91
C LYS A 21 6.50 6.29 -0.44
N THR A 22 5.73 7.36 -0.63
CA THR A 22 4.33 7.50 -0.22
C THR A 22 3.43 7.67 -1.43
N SER A 23 2.24 7.10 -1.41
CA SER A 23 1.17 7.37 -2.40
C SER A 23 -0.08 7.84 -1.67
N LEU A 24 -0.61 9.01 -2.04
CA LEU A 24 -1.79 9.61 -1.39
C LEU A 24 -1.63 9.80 0.13
N GLY A 25 -0.40 9.98 0.62
CA GLY A 25 -0.09 10.13 2.05
C GLY A 25 0.09 8.83 2.83
N PHE A 26 -0.02 7.67 2.16
CA PHE A 26 0.16 6.35 2.75
C PHE A 26 1.44 5.67 2.25
N GLN A 27 2.05 4.83 3.08
CA GLN A 27 3.21 4.01 2.75
C GLN A 27 2.90 2.52 2.95
N THR A 28 3.61 1.67 2.21
CA THR A 28 3.55 0.22 2.45
C THR A 28 4.12 -0.09 3.85
N GLY A 29 3.37 -0.86 4.64
CA GLY A 29 3.71 -1.20 6.02
C GLY A 29 2.97 -0.37 7.06
N ASP A 30 2.30 0.72 6.66
CA ASP A 30 1.46 1.51 7.57
C ASP A 30 0.31 0.65 8.10
N ILE A 31 0.00 0.82 9.39
CA ILE A 31 -1.18 0.25 10.02
C ILE A 31 -2.31 1.24 9.86
N VAL A 32 -3.39 0.82 9.22
CA VAL A 32 -4.56 1.66 8.97
C VAL A 32 -5.82 1.00 9.50
N ARG A 33 -6.82 1.83 9.76
CA ARG A 33 -8.19 1.42 10.02
C ARG A 33 -9.03 1.76 8.79
N ALA A 34 -9.67 0.75 8.20
CA ALA A 34 -10.64 0.91 7.13
C ALA A 34 -12.05 0.83 7.70
N VAL A 35 -12.89 1.81 7.37
CA VAL A 35 -14.32 1.81 7.73
C VAL A 35 -15.13 1.72 6.45
N ILE A 36 -15.65 0.53 6.16
CA ILE A 36 -16.38 0.24 4.92
C ILE A 36 -17.88 0.23 5.23
N GLY A 37 -18.63 1.17 4.66
CA GLY A 37 -20.05 1.34 4.94
C GLY A 37 -20.99 0.35 4.24
N ALA A 38 -20.56 -0.26 3.13
CA ALA A 38 -21.40 -1.19 2.36
C ALA A 38 -20.56 -2.16 1.51
N GLY A 39 -21.14 -3.31 1.16
CA GLY A 39 -20.57 -4.32 0.27
C GLY A 39 -20.00 -5.55 0.98
N LYS A 40 -19.25 -6.38 0.24
CA LYS A 40 -18.72 -7.69 0.68
C LYS A 40 -17.86 -7.61 1.96
N TYR A 41 -17.19 -6.49 2.16
CA TYR A 41 -16.27 -6.28 3.29
C TYR A 41 -16.78 -5.17 4.23
N ALA A 42 -18.10 -4.96 4.31
CA ALA A 42 -18.68 -3.99 5.23
C ALA A 42 -18.21 -4.24 6.68
N GLY A 43 -17.90 -3.17 7.40
CA GLY A 43 -17.35 -3.22 8.76
C GLY A 43 -16.02 -2.48 8.92
N ILE A 44 -15.39 -2.70 10.08
CA ILE A 44 -14.11 -2.08 10.46
C ILE A 44 -13.00 -3.10 10.27
N HIS A 45 -12.00 -2.77 9.47
CA HIS A 45 -10.83 -3.61 9.24
C HIS A 45 -9.57 -2.88 9.68
N ILE A 46 -8.74 -3.53 10.48
CA ILE A 46 -7.46 -2.98 10.92
C ILE A 46 -6.36 -3.90 10.41
N GLY A 47 -5.29 -3.32 9.88
CA GLY A 47 -4.18 -4.10 9.37
C GLY A 47 -3.13 -3.27 8.67
N ARG A 48 -2.08 -3.96 8.21
CA ARG A 48 -1.03 -3.35 7.40
C ARG A 48 -1.48 -3.24 5.96
N ILE A 49 -1.19 -2.10 5.33
CA ILE A 49 -1.46 -1.91 3.91
C ILE A 49 -0.24 -2.15 3.03
N ALA A 50 -0.50 -2.63 1.83
CA ALA A 50 0.44 -2.58 0.72
C ALA A 50 -0.04 -1.58 -0.33
N VAL A 51 0.73 -0.52 -0.50
CA VAL A 51 0.49 0.54 -1.49
C VAL A 51 0.99 0.06 -2.85
N ARG A 52 0.14 0.15 -3.87
CA ARG A 52 0.44 -0.22 -5.26
C ARG A 52 0.41 1.01 -6.15
N PHE A 53 0.88 0.89 -7.39
CA PHE A 53 0.77 1.94 -8.41
C PHE A 53 -0.66 2.01 -8.99
N ARG A 54 -1.66 2.05 -8.12
CA ARG A 54 -3.08 2.19 -8.44
C ARG A 54 -3.73 2.93 -7.27
N PRO A 55 -4.87 3.60 -7.45
CA PRO A 55 -5.60 4.27 -6.37
C PRO A 55 -6.29 3.28 -5.41
N SER A 56 -5.90 2.01 -5.38
CA SER A 56 -6.39 0.98 -4.46
C SER A 56 -5.23 0.39 -3.67
N PHE A 57 -5.43 0.20 -2.37
CA PHE A 57 -4.43 -0.38 -1.47
C PHE A 57 -4.90 -1.73 -0.97
N LYS A 58 -3.94 -2.65 -0.82
CA LYS A 58 -4.25 -3.99 -0.35
C LYS A 58 -4.23 -4.02 1.18
N LEU A 59 -5.37 -4.36 1.78
CA LEU A 59 -5.58 -4.51 3.23
C LEU A 59 -6.06 -5.95 3.49
N ASN A 60 -5.35 -6.70 4.33
CA ASN A 60 -5.74 -8.07 4.76
C ASN A 60 -6.18 -9.02 3.62
N GLY A 61 -5.62 -8.85 2.42
CA GLY A 61 -5.90 -9.72 1.27
C GLY A 61 -6.84 -9.14 0.21
N PHE A 62 -7.57 -8.06 0.50
CA PHE A 62 -8.48 -7.40 -0.44
C PHE A 62 -8.05 -5.96 -0.75
N ASP A 63 -8.59 -5.38 -1.82
CA ASP A 63 -8.31 -4.02 -2.26
C ASP A 63 -9.32 -3.03 -1.69
N VAL A 64 -8.83 -1.93 -1.12
CA VAL A 64 -9.64 -0.85 -0.51
C VAL A 64 -9.24 0.49 -1.10
N HIS A 65 -10.23 1.35 -1.34
CA HIS A 65 -9.99 2.71 -1.79
C HIS A 65 -9.51 3.57 -0.59
N PRO A 66 -8.46 4.40 -0.76
CA PRO A 66 -7.86 5.19 0.31
C PRO A 66 -8.83 6.18 0.99
N LYS A 67 -9.93 6.54 0.34
CA LYS A 67 -11.02 7.33 0.94
C LYS A 67 -11.57 6.72 2.24
N TYR A 68 -11.56 5.40 2.35
CA TYR A 68 -12.10 4.68 3.52
C TYR A 68 -11.02 4.32 4.55
N LEU A 69 -9.76 4.70 4.30
CA LEU A 69 -8.61 4.37 5.14
C LEU A 69 -8.24 5.56 6.02
N SER A 70 -7.97 5.27 7.29
CA SER A 70 -7.40 6.22 8.24
C SER A 70 -6.12 5.64 8.80
N VAL A 71 -5.03 6.41 8.76
CA VAL A 71 -3.74 5.98 9.30
C VAL A 71 -3.84 5.88 10.82
N LEU A 72 -3.53 4.70 11.37
CA LEU A 72 -3.47 4.47 12.81
C LEU A 72 -2.03 4.60 13.30
N HIS A 73 -1.09 4.00 12.58
CA HIS A 73 0.33 4.06 12.88
C HIS A 73 1.13 4.03 11.57
N ARG A 74 2.07 4.96 11.42
CA ARG A 74 2.97 4.99 10.26
C ARG A 74 4.12 4.04 10.49
N SER A 75 4.60 3.43 9.42
CA SER A 75 5.81 2.62 9.45
C SER A 75 7.05 3.53 9.55
N ASP A 76 7.23 4.20 10.70
CA ASP A 76 8.35 5.12 10.95
C ASP A 76 9.69 4.40 11.21
N GLY A 77 9.73 3.07 11.08
CA GLY A 77 10.98 2.28 11.14
C GLY A 77 11.52 2.06 12.55
N TYR A 78 10.89 2.63 13.58
CA TYR A 78 11.21 2.37 14.98
C TYR A 78 10.28 1.28 15.51
N ALA A 79 10.77 0.04 15.52
CA ALA A 79 10.26 -0.95 16.44
C ALA A 79 10.76 -0.55 17.83
N TYR A 80 9.89 -0.01 18.68
CA TYR A 80 10.20 0.06 20.10
C TYR A 80 10.29 -1.38 20.61
N VAL A 81 11.49 -1.75 21.07
CA VAL A 81 11.85 -3.04 21.65
C VAL A 81 11.45 -3.04 23.12
#